data_AF-A0A369L7K0-F1
#
_entry.id   AF-A0A369L7K0-F1
#
_cell.length_a   1.000
_cell.length_b   1.000
_cell.length_c   1.000
_cell.angle_alpha   90.00
_cell.angle_beta   90.00
_cell.angle_gamma   90.00
#
_symmetry.space_group_name_H-M   'P 1'
#
loop_
_entity.id
_entity.type
_entity.pdbx_description
1 polymer ?
#
loop_
_entity_poly.entity_id
_entity_poly.type
_entity_poly.pdbx_seq_one_letter_code
_entity_poly.pdbx_strand_id
1 'polypeptide(L)'
;MKQGLQPSRANLSRWAPASMPSSGLLVVVGLVVACLVTATVVVNVSHLTREQYARLQQLERERDQLQTEWGQLLLEESAWSSPARIERLAIERLEMRLPHVNEVEVIRP
;
A
#
# COMPACT_ATOMS: atom_id res chain seq x y z
N MET A 1 17.80 85.24 16.21
CA MET A 1 16.82 84.23 16.67
C MET A 1 16.64 83.18 15.57
N LYS A 2 16.75 81.90 15.97
CA LYS A 2 16.40 80.66 15.23
C LYS A 2 17.33 80.21 14.09
N GLN A 3 18.40 79.52 14.51
CA GLN A 3 18.89 78.34 13.80
C GLN A 3 17.73 77.35 13.64
N GLY A 4 17.45 76.94 12.41
CA GLY A 4 16.37 76.01 12.10
C GLY A 4 16.79 75.04 11.00
N LEU A 5 16.80 73.76 11.37
CA LEU A 5 16.89 72.56 10.53
C LEU A 5 18.25 72.25 9.88
N GLN A 6 19.12 71.62 10.67
CA GLN A 6 20.02 70.61 10.12
C GLN A 6 19.24 69.30 9.88
N PRO A 7 19.32 68.69 8.68
CA PRO A 7 18.68 67.40 8.45
C PRO A 7 19.41 66.31 9.24
N SER A 8 18.66 65.61 10.08
CA SER A 8 19.11 64.42 10.79
C SER A 8 19.59 63.39 9.76
N ARG A 9 20.90 63.15 9.70
CA ARG A 9 21.50 62.12 8.85
C ARG A 9 21.12 60.77 9.43
N ALA A 10 20.07 60.18 8.88
CA ALA A 10 19.66 58.81 9.17
C ALA A 10 20.86 57.88 8.95
N ASN A 11 21.35 57.34 10.06
CA ASN A 11 22.41 56.37 10.19
C ASN A 11 21.96 54.99 9.65
N LEU A 12 21.94 54.87 8.32
CA LEU A 12 21.55 53.71 7.50
C LEU A 12 22.59 52.57 7.48
N SER A 13 23.36 52.37 8.56
CA SER A 13 24.44 51.37 8.59
C SER A 13 24.37 50.40 9.78
N ARG A 14 23.28 50.40 10.54
CA ARG A 14 23.11 49.52 11.72
C ARG A 14 22.71 48.06 11.44
N TRP A 15 22.50 47.68 10.19
CA TRP A 15 22.11 46.30 9.84
C TRP A 15 23.28 45.44 9.32
N ALA A 16 24.53 45.91 9.43
CA ALA A 16 25.68 45.06 9.16
C ALA A 16 25.79 44.01 10.28
N PRO A 17 25.63 42.71 10.00
CA PRO A 17 25.82 41.69 11.03
C PRO A 17 27.25 41.79 11.53
N ALA A 18 27.39 42.01 12.85
CA ALA A 18 28.68 41.99 13.52
C ALA A 18 29.42 40.72 13.11
N SER A 19 30.66 40.89 12.65
CA SER A 19 31.57 39.85 12.17
C SER A 19 31.37 38.53 12.94
N MET A 20 30.64 37.60 12.33
CA MET A 20 30.54 36.24 12.85
C MET A 20 31.96 35.66 12.91
N PRO A 21 32.35 35.00 14.01
CA PRO A 21 33.58 34.21 13.99
C PRO A 21 33.47 33.20 12.84
N SER A 22 34.57 32.93 12.14
CA SER A 22 34.62 32.03 10.96
C SER A 22 33.98 30.66 11.20
N SER A 23 33.92 30.22 12.46
CA SER A 23 33.22 29.01 12.90
C SER A 23 31.70 29.03 12.66
N GLY A 24 31.03 30.18 12.84
CA GLY A 24 29.58 30.29 12.65
C GLY A 24 29.16 30.14 11.19
N LEU A 25 29.98 30.64 10.27
CA LEU A 25 29.73 30.53 8.83
C LEU A 25 29.80 29.06 8.37
N LEU A 26 30.77 28.29 8.87
CA LEU A 26 30.89 26.85 8.56
C LEU A 26 29.66 26.06 9.03
N VAL A 27 29.12 26.38 10.20
CA VAL A 27 27.89 25.73 10.71
C VAL A 27 26.70 26.04 9.82
N VAL A 28 26.53 27.30 9.41
CA VAL A 28 25.43 27.71 8.52
C VAL A 28 25.54 27.01 7.16
N VAL A 29 26.73 27.01 6.56
CA VAL A 29 26.96 26.31 5.29
C VAL A 29 26.68 24.81 5.42
N GLY A 30 27.16 24.18 6.51
CA GLY A 30 26.90 22.77 6.78
C GLY A 30 25.40 22.47 6.89
N LEU A 31 24.64 23.33 7.54
CA LEU A 31 23.19 23.17 7.70
C LEU A 31 22.44 23.34 6.37
N VAL A 32 22.85 24.28 5.53
CA VAL A 32 22.31 24.45 4.18
C VAL A 32 22.59 23.20 3.33
N VAL A 33 23.82 22.69 3.35
CA VAL A 33 24.17 21.46 2.61
C VAL A 33 23.36 20.28 3.12
N ALA A 34 23.25 20.10 4.44
CA ALA A 34 22.46 19.02 5.03
C ALA A 34 20.98 19.11 4.62
N CYS A 35 20.41 20.31 4.57
CA CYS A 35 19.03 20.53 4.11
C CYS A 35 18.86 20.14 2.64
N LEU A 36 19.78 20.56 1.76
CA LEU A 36 19.77 20.21 0.34
C LEU A 36 19.88 18.69 0.13
N VAL A 37 20.81 18.04 0.83
CA VAL A 37 20.98 16.58 0.77
C VAL A 37 19.70 15.89 1.23
N THR A 38 19.10 16.34 2.33
CA THR A 38 17.85 15.77 2.84
C THR A 38 16.72 15.92 1.82
N ALA A 39 16.58 17.10 1.21
CA ALA A 39 15.56 17.33 0.19
C ALA A 39 15.72 16.37 -1.00
N THR A 40 16.95 16.19 -1.51
CA THR A 40 17.21 15.25 -2.61
C THR A 40 16.95 13.80 -2.22
N VAL A 41 17.38 13.39 -1.02
CA VAL A 41 17.15 12.04 -0.50
C VAL A 41 15.66 11.74 -0.37
N VAL A 42 14.87 12.66 0.18
CA VAL A 42 13.42 12.49 0.33
C VAL A 42 12.73 12.31 -1.02
N VAL A 43 13.11 13.09 -2.05
CA VAL A 43 12.59 12.94 -3.40
C VAL A 43 12.94 11.57 -3.98
N ASN A 44 14.19 11.14 -3.84
CA ASN A 44 14.65 9.84 -4.34
C ASN A 44 13.92 8.67 -3.64
N VAL A 45 13.77 8.73 -2.32
CA VAL A 45 13.02 7.73 -1.55
C VAL A 45 11.56 7.69 -1.99
N SER A 46 10.92 8.84 -2.21
CA SER A 46 9.55 8.87 -2.71
C SER A 46 9.42 8.20 -4.09
N HIS A 47 10.37 8.45 -4.99
CA HIS A 47 10.39 7.82 -6.31
C HIS A 47 10.53 6.29 -6.21
N LEU A 48 11.53 5.82 -5.46
CA LEU A 48 11.76 4.38 -5.25
C LEU A 48 10.55 3.70 -4.62
N THR A 49 9.94 4.33 -3.61
CA THR A 49 8.73 3.80 -2.96
C THR A 49 7.58 3.66 -3.96
N ARG A 50 7.37 4.65 -4.84
CA ARG A 50 6.31 4.56 -5.88
C ARG A 50 6.56 3.41 -6.84
N GLU A 51 7.80 3.20 -7.26
CA GLU A 51 8.16 2.12 -8.19
C GLU A 51 7.98 0.74 -7.55
N GLN A 52 8.51 0.55 -6.33
CA GLN A 52 8.35 -0.69 -5.56
C GLN A 52 6.87 -1.00 -5.30
N TYR A 53 6.09 0.03 -4.94
CA TYR A 53 4.66 -0.13 -4.71
C TYR A 53 3.90 -0.47 -6.00
N ALA A 54 4.25 0.15 -7.13
CA ALA A 54 3.67 -0.19 -8.42
C ALA A 54 3.95 -1.66 -8.80
N ARG A 55 5.16 -2.15 -8.52
CA ARG A 55 5.52 -3.55 -8.75
C ARG A 55 4.74 -4.51 -7.85
N LEU A 56 4.60 -4.18 -6.57
CA LEU A 56 3.77 -4.96 -5.65
C LEU A 56 2.32 -5.03 -6.13
N GLN A 57 1.73 -3.89 -6.49
CA GLN A 57 0.37 -3.81 -6.99
C GLN A 57 0.16 -4.63 -8.27
N GLN A 58 1.18 -4.74 -9.13
CA GLN A 58 1.11 -5.60 -10.31
C GLN A 58 1.00 -7.08 -9.93
N LEU A 59 1.85 -7.54 -9.01
CA LEU A 59 1.85 -8.93 -8.55
C LEU A 59 0.56 -9.29 -7.80
N GLU A 60 0.04 -8.37 -6.99
CA GLU A 60 -1.25 -8.56 -6.31
C GLU A 60 -2.40 -8.72 -7.31
N ARG A 61 -2.43 -7.89 -8.36
CA ARG A 61 -3.44 -8.02 -9.42
C ARG A 61 -3.36 -9.36 -10.14
N GLU A 62 -2.15 -9.81 -10.46
CA GLU A 62 -1.93 -11.12 -11.11
C GLU A 62 -2.42 -12.26 -10.21
N ARG A 63 -2.09 -12.21 -8.91
CA ARG A 63 -2.59 -13.17 -7.93
C ARG A 63 -4.12 -13.17 -7.87
N ASP A 64 -4.75 -12.00 -7.80
CA ASP A 64 -6.20 -11.87 -7.68
C ASP A 64 -6.91 -12.37 -8.95
N GLN A 65 -6.31 -12.17 -10.13
CA GLN A 65 -6.79 -12.75 -11.39
C GLN A 65 -6.75 -14.27 -11.35
N LEU A 66 -5.60 -14.86 -11.00
CA LEU A 66 -5.44 -16.31 -10.89
C LEU A 66 -6.38 -16.91 -9.84
N GLN A 67 -6.60 -16.23 -8.71
CA GLN A 67 -7.52 -16.68 -7.68
C GLN A 67 -8.98 -16.66 -8.18
N THR A 68 -9.32 -15.68 -9.02
CA THR A 68 -10.64 -15.61 -9.66
C THR A 68 -10.83 -16.77 -10.64
N GLU A 69 -9.86 -17.02 -11.51
CA GLU A 69 -9.88 -18.14 -12.45
C GLU A 69 -9.96 -19.48 -11.71
N TRP A 70 -9.16 -19.67 -10.66
CA TRP A 70 -9.22 -20.85 -9.82
C TRP A 70 -10.61 -21.04 -9.19
N GLY A 71 -11.22 -19.97 -8.70
CA GLY A 71 -12.58 -20.00 -8.18
C GLY A 71 -13.61 -20.43 -9.23
N GLN A 72 -13.48 -19.93 -10.47
CA GLN A 72 -14.34 -20.35 -11.58
C GLN A 72 -14.15 -21.84 -11.90
N LEU A 73 -12.90 -22.31 -12.00
CA LEU A 73 -12.60 -23.72 -12.23
C LEU A 73 -13.14 -24.62 -11.12
N LEU A 74 -13.09 -24.19 -9.86
CA LEU A 74 -13.63 -24.96 -8.74
C LEU A 74 -15.17 -25.04 -8.78
N LEU A 75 -15.83 -23.97 -9.23
CA LEU A 75 -17.27 -23.97 -9.46
C LEU A 75 -17.64 -24.88 -10.63
N GLU A 76 -16.85 -24.89 -11.70
CA GLU A 76 -16.99 -25.84 -12.80
C GLU A 76 -16.80 -27.28 -12.29
N GLU A 77 -15.74 -27.57 -11.54
CA GLU A 77 -15.47 -28.92 -11.03
C GLU A 77 -16.55 -29.38 -10.05
N SER A 78 -17.02 -28.54 -9.13
CA SER A 78 -18.11 -28.90 -8.21
C SER A 78 -19.44 -29.13 -8.93
N ALA A 79 -19.71 -28.43 -10.04
CA ALA A 79 -20.86 -28.69 -10.89
C ALA A 79 -20.77 -30.05 -11.61
N TRP A 80 -19.56 -30.50 -11.96
CA TRP A 80 -19.33 -31.79 -12.65
C TRP A 80 -19.06 -32.97 -11.68
N SER A 81 -18.61 -32.66 -10.46
CA SER A 81 -18.39 -33.59 -9.34
C SER A 81 -19.63 -33.75 -8.45
N SER A 82 -20.76 -33.14 -8.84
CA SER A 82 -22.03 -33.28 -8.15
C SER A 82 -22.39 -34.78 -7.93
N PRO A 83 -22.91 -35.16 -6.74
CA PRO A 83 -23.26 -36.52 -6.33
C PRO A 83 -24.04 -37.35 -7.37
N ALA A 84 -24.64 -36.72 -8.37
CA ALA A 84 -25.34 -37.33 -9.49
C ALA A 84 -24.57 -38.48 -10.17
N ARG A 85 -23.23 -38.43 -10.28
CA ARG A 85 -22.47 -39.56 -10.86
C ARG A 85 -22.41 -40.75 -9.91
N ILE A 86 -22.21 -40.50 -8.62
CA ILE A 86 -22.18 -41.53 -7.58
C ILE A 86 -23.59 -42.12 -7.39
N GLU A 87 -24.61 -41.27 -7.41
CA GLU A 87 -26.03 -41.62 -7.33
C GLU A 87 -26.45 -42.45 -8.56
N ARG A 88 -26.11 -42.04 -9.78
CA ARG A 88 -26.34 -42.86 -10.98
C ARG A 88 -25.64 -44.20 -10.88
N LEU A 89 -24.37 -44.24 -10.46
CA LEU A 89 -23.64 -45.48 -10.33
C LEU A 89 -24.26 -46.38 -9.24
N ALA A 90 -24.73 -45.82 -8.12
CA ALA A 90 -25.41 -46.56 -7.06
C ALA A 90 -26.77 -47.12 -7.51
N ILE A 91 -27.54 -46.36 -8.29
CA ILE A 91 -28.81 -46.80 -8.87
C ILE A 91 -28.57 -47.86 -9.96
N GLU A 92 -27.62 -47.63 -10.88
CA GLU A 92 -27.40 -48.51 -12.04
C GLU A 92 -26.58 -49.77 -11.72
N ARG A 93 -25.61 -49.70 -10.81
CA ARG A 93 -24.71 -50.83 -10.47
C ARG A 93 -25.08 -51.55 -9.19
N LEU A 94 -25.68 -50.86 -8.22
CA LEU A 94 -26.06 -51.45 -6.93
C LEU A 94 -27.57 -51.57 -6.75
N GLU A 95 -28.38 -51.21 -7.76
CA GLU A 95 -29.85 -51.18 -7.70
C GLU A 95 -30.40 -50.44 -6.48
N MET A 96 -29.65 -49.47 -5.93
CA MET A 96 -30.09 -48.70 -4.78
C MET A 96 -31.32 -47.86 -5.13
N ARG A 97 -32.32 -47.91 -4.26
CA ARG A 97 -33.59 -47.17 -4.36
C ARG A 97 -33.75 -46.37 -3.07
N LEU A 98 -34.33 -45.17 -3.14
CA LEU A 98 -34.71 -44.48 -1.90
C LEU A 98 -35.80 -45.30 -1.20
N PRO A 99 -35.58 -45.75 0.05
CA PRO A 99 -36.59 -46.50 0.80
C PRO A 99 -37.79 -45.60 1.11
N HIS A 100 -38.99 -46.17 1.03
CA HIS A 100 -40.21 -45.44 1.36
C HIS A 100 -40.27 -45.21 2.89
N VAL A 101 -40.98 -44.19 3.35
CA VAL A 101 -41.09 -43.83 4.80
C VAL A 101 -41.47 -45.01 5.71
N ASN A 102 -42.10 -46.04 5.15
CA ASN A 102 -42.55 -47.24 5.87
C ASN A 102 -41.45 -48.31 6.05
N GLU A 103 -40.27 -48.16 5.45
CA GLU A 103 -39.15 -49.11 5.50
C GLU A 103 -37.99 -48.62 6.40
N VAL A 104 -38.15 -47.47 7.07
CA VAL A 104 -37.11 -46.88 7.91
C VAL A 104 -37.29 -47.36 9.36
N GLU A 105 -36.40 -48.25 9.81
CA GLU A 105 -36.35 -48.71 11.20
C GLU A 105 -35.22 -47.98 11.97
N VAL A 106 -35.59 -47.25 13.02
CA VAL A 106 -34.65 -46.50 13.86
C VAL A 106 -34.17 -47.39 15.01
N ILE A 107 -32.95 -47.90 14.91
CA ILE A 107 -32.32 -48.65 15.99
C ILE A 107 -31.75 -47.64 16.99
N ARG A 108 -32.31 -47.63 18.21
CA ARG A 108 -31.76 -46.86 19.33
C ARG A 108 -30.66 -47.69 20.02
N PRO A 109 -29.53 -47.06 20.41
CA PRO A 109 -28.40 -47.74 21.04
C PRO A 109 -28.76 -48.32 22.41
#